data_AF-A0A969E0A8-F1
#
_entry.id   AF-A0A969E0A8-F1
#
_cell.length_a   1.000
_cell.length_b   1.000
_cell.length_c   1.000
_cell.angle_alpha   90.00
_cell.angle_beta   90.00
_cell.angle_gamma   90.00
#
_symmetry.space_group_name_H-M   'P 1'
#
loop_
_entity.id
_entity.type
_entity.pdbx_description
1 polymer ?
#
loop_
_entity_poly.entity_id
_entity_poly.type
_entity_poly.pdbx_seq_one_letter_code
_entity_poly.pdbx_strand_id
1 'polypeptide(L)'
;MEGGDPYIRALMRTISASESNVPRPYSVIYGGSHFSGWNHHPDECIHIPIGPNTGNCSTAAGRYQFITTTWEDQAKKYHPEQPKVLFWRPYRFDPTSQDVVVHRWLSNPDEWGVDLAALLRQGQVEQVLEILSPTWTSLGYGIETNSMSAYLPEIYAEMLDEEIALLRPAADPTAVQPAMVGQPLTTQAEAWDSAGVSDSPEGSSENGDSENGEAIADQGEDGTAMDDPYGHSPTLLAGWAEIKAGSEKLLRGLLGR
;
A
#
# COMPACT_ATOMS: atom_id res chain seq x y z
N MET A 1 4.71 2.30 13.79
CA MET A 1 3.92 2.05 15.03
C MET A 1 4.04 0.60 15.48
N GLU A 2 3.93 0.33 16.78
CA GLU A 2 3.76 -1.01 17.35
C GLU A 2 2.26 -1.29 17.63
N GLY A 3 1.84 -2.55 17.48
CA GLY A 3 0.43 -2.94 17.58
C GLY A 3 -0.44 -2.38 16.45
N GLY A 4 -1.77 -2.54 16.56
CA GLY A 4 -2.72 -2.21 15.50
C GLY A 4 -2.87 -3.32 14.45
N ASP A 5 -3.89 -3.19 13.60
CA ASP A 5 -4.22 -4.20 12.58
C ASP A 5 -3.09 -4.34 11.53
N PRO A 6 -2.50 -5.53 11.30
CA PRO A 6 -1.45 -5.72 10.30
C PRO A 6 -1.89 -5.37 8.87
N TYR A 7 -3.16 -5.57 8.51
CA TYR A 7 -3.67 -5.23 7.18
C TYR A 7 -3.68 -3.71 6.97
N ILE A 8 -4.12 -2.94 7.98
CA ILE A 8 -4.06 -1.47 7.94
C ILE A 8 -2.61 -0.97 8.00
N ARG A 9 -1.72 -1.61 8.77
CA ARG A 9 -0.29 -1.24 8.80
C ARG A 9 0.40 -1.48 7.45
N ALA A 10 0.09 -2.59 6.76
CA ALA A 10 0.59 -2.85 5.41
C ALA A 10 0.07 -1.81 4.40
N LEU A 11 -1.22 -1.44 4.50
CA LEU A 11 -1.82 -0.38 3.68
C LEU A 11 -1.15 0.98 3.91
N MET A 12 -0.90 1.36 5.17
CA MET A 12 -0.15 2.58 5.50
C MET A 12 1.26 2.59 4.89
N ARG A 13 1.94 1.44 4.88
CA ARG A 13 3.26 1.31 4.24
C ARG A 13 3.18 1.42 2.72
N THR A 14 2.09 0.93 2.11
CA THR A 14 1.81 1.06 0.66
C THR A 14 1.55 2.52 0.28
N ILE A 15 0.71 3.24 1.03
CA ILE A 15 0.49 4.69 0.86
C ILE A 15 1.81 5.46 1.03
N SER A 16 2.62 5.11 2.03
CA SER A 16 3.95 5.70 2.21
C SER A 16 4.90 5.44 1.03
N ALA A 17 4.74 4.34 0.29
CA ALA A 17 5.55 4.00 -0.88
C ALA A 17 5.10 4.74 -2.16
N SER A 18 3.83 5.16 -2.25
CA SER A 18 3.35 6.01 -3.34
C SER A 18 3.56 7.51 -3.07
N GLU A 19 3.36 7.95 -1.82
CA GLU A 19 3.40 9.36 -1.41
C GLU A 19 4.80 9.87 -1.00
N SER A 20 5.64 9.03 -0.39
CA SER A 20 6.88 9.48 0.26
C SER A 20 8.02 8.45 0.25
N ASN A 21 8.30 7.84 -0.91
CA ASN A 21 9.40 6.88 -1.09
C ASN A 21 10.79 7.56 -1.05
N VAL A 22 11.17 8.08 0.13
CA VAL A 22 12.41 8.80 0.40
C VAL A 22 12.99 8.38 1.77
N PRO A 23 14.29 8.58 2.05
CA PRO A 23 14.92 8.10 3.29
C PRO A 23 14.40 8.70 4.62
N ARG A 24 13.66 9.82 4.58
CA ARG A 24 13.12 10.51 5.78
C ARG A 24 11.66 10.92 5.58
N PRO A 25 10.74 9.96 5.38
CA PRO A 25 9.39 10.23 4.87
C PRO A 25 8.57 11.12 5.81
N TYR A 26 8.68 10.93 7.13
CA TYR A 26 7.93 11.72 8.11
C TYR A 26 8.20 13.22 8.10
N SER A 27 9.36 13.65 7.59
CA SER A 27 9.78 15.06 7.53
C SER A 27 9.73 15.67 6.13
N VAL A 28 9.41 14.90 5.08
CA VAL A 28 9.47 15.40 3.70
C VAL A 28 8.29 16.32 3.42
N ILE A 29 8.54 17.41 2.70
CA ILE A 29 7.52 18.31 2.16
C ILE A 29 7.44 18.03 0.65
N TYR A 30 6.29 18.28 0.04
CA TYR A 30 6.13 18.32 -1.41
C TYR A 30 7.31 19.06 -2.09
N GLY A 31 7.85 18.49 -3.16
CA GLY A 31 9.08 18.98 -3.81
C GLY A 31 10.40 18.53 -3.15
N GLY A 32 10.36 17.77 -2.03
CA GLY A 32 11.50 17.06 -1.47
C GLY A 32 12.32 17.81 -0.40
N SER A 33 11.96 19.05 -0.05
CA SER A 33 12.52 19.73 1.14
C SER A 33 12.08 19.00 2.42
N HIS A 34 12.64 19.37 3.57
CA HIS A 34 12.34 18.70 4.84
C HIS A 34 12.22 19.70 5.99
N PHE A 35 11.18 19.56 6.81
CA PHE A 35 11.00 20.33 8.04
C PHE A 35 11.71 19.68 9.24
N SER A 36 11.86 20.43 10.34
CA SER A 36 12.49 19.97 11.58
C SER A 36 11.66 20.18 12.84
N GLY A 37 10.58 20.97 12.78
CA GLY A 37 9.68 21.24 13.90
C GLY A 37 8.46 20.32 13.87
N TRP A 38 8.24 19.56 14.94
CA TRP A 38 7.16 18.55 14.99
C TRP A 38 5.91 18.98 15.77
N ASN A 39 5.89 20.23 16.26
CA ASN A 39 4.81 20.72 17.14
C ASN A 39 3.50 21.04 16.38
N HIS A 40 3.56 21.11 15.05
CA HIS A 40 2.46 21.36 14.12
C HIS A 40 2.85 20.82 12.75
N HIS A 41 1.88 20.71 11.85
CA HIS A 41 2.11 20.53 10.42
C HIS A 41 2.84 21.77 9.86
N PRO A 42 3.80 21.64 8.93
CA PRO A 42 4.66 22.76 8.53
C PRO A 42 3.93 23.89 7.79
N ASP A 43 2.79 23.62 7.14
CA ASP A 43 2.00 24.58 6.36
C ASP A 43 2.81 25.37 5.28
N GLU A 44 3.88 24.75 4.77
CA GLU A 44 4.73 25.35 3.73
C GLU A 44 4.05 25.22 2.35
N CYS A 45 3.51 26.32 1.83
CA CYS A 45 2.90 26.43 0.50
C CYS A 45 3.97 26.33 -0.60
N ILE A 46 4.22 25.12 -1.10
CA ILE A 46 5.18 24.84 -2.18
C ILE A 46 4.48 24.91 -3.54
N HIS A 47 4.99 25.75 -4.43
CA HIS A 47 4.40 25.98 -5.76
C HIS A 47 4.46 24.72 -6.63
N ILE A 48 3.39 24.46 -7.38
CA ILE A 48 3.29 23.33 -8.31
C ILE A 48 3.74 23.82 -9.70
N PRO A 49 4.90 23.35 -10.22
CA PRO A 49 5.49 23.91 -11.44
C PRO A 49 4.96 23.27 -12.73
N ILE A 50 4.37 22.07 -12.65
CA ILE A 50 3.94 21.24 -13.79
C ILE A 50 2.68 20.45 -13.35
N GLY A 51 1.78 20.15 -14.29
CA GLY A 51 0.58 19.34 -14.08
C GLY A 51 -0.73 20.13 -14.12
N PRO A 52 -1.89 19.49 -13.94
CA PRO A 52 -3.21 20.13 -13.96
C PRO A 52 -3.37 21.24 -12.90
N ASN A 53 -2.57 21.19 -11.83
CA ASN A 53 -2.55 22.18 -10.76
C ASN A 53 -1.42 23.23 -10.88
N THR A 54 -0.78 23.36 -12.06
CA THR A 54 0.28 24.35 -12.29
C THR A 54 -0.17 25.76 -11.91
N GLY A 55 0.62 26.47 -11.12
CA GLY A 55 0.29 27.81 -10.62
C GLY A 55 -0.34 27.84 -9.22
N ASN A 56 -0.88 26.71 -8.73
CA ASN A 56 -1.31 26.56 -7.35
C ASN A 56 -0.11 26.22 -6.43
N CYS A 57 -0.36 26.06 -5.14
CA CYS A 57 0.60 25.44 -4.22
C CYS A 57 -0.01 24.25 -3.48
N SER A 58 0.85 23.32 -3.08
CA SER A 58 0.54 22.24 -2.16
C SER A 58 1.21 22.50 -0.82
N THR A 59 0.53 22.21 0.28
CA THR A 59 1.14 22.13 1.61
C THR A 59 1.44 20.70 2.04
N ALA A 60 1.37 19.74 1.11
CA ALA A 60 1.54 18.32 1.40
C ALA A 60 2.87 18.03 2.10
N ALA A 61 2.80 17.34 3.25
CA ALA A 61 3.96 17.04 4.06
C ALA A 61 3.82 15.72 4.84
N GLY A 62 4.95 15.23 5.31
CA GLY A 62 5.08 14.01 6.09
C GLY A 62 4.90 12.74 5.27
N ARG A 63 4.84 11.62 5.99
CA ARG A 63 4.89 10.27 5.42
C ARG A 63 3.68 9.94 4.53
N TYR A 64 2.57 10.62 4.77
CA TYR A 64 1.29 10.40 4.10
C TYR A 64 0.84 11.63 3.30
N GLN A 65 1.77 12.57 3.05
CA GLN A 65 1.57 13.80 2.26
C GLN A 65 0.27 14.57 2.62
N PHE A 66 -0.02 14.67 3.93
CA PHE A 66 -1.14 15.47 4.41
C PHE A 66 -0.99 16.92 3.97
N ILE A 67 -2.04 17.51 3.41
CA ILE A 67 -2.22 18.97 3.37
C ILE A 67 -2.71 19.47 4.74
N THR A 68 -2.45 20.74 5.05
CA THR A 68 -2.70 21.35 6.36
C THR A 68 -4.13 21.16 6.86
N THR A 69 -5.13 21.42 6.01
CA THR A 69 -6.55 21.30 6.36
C THR A 69 -6.95 19.87 6.70
N THR A 70 -6.55 18.90 5.87
CA THR A 70 -6.79 17.47 6.13
C THR A 70 -6.08 17.02 7.41
N TRP A 71 -4.87 17.51 7.68
CA TRP A 71 -4.20 17.23 8.95
C TRP A 71 -5.02 17.76 10.14
N GLU A 72 -5.45 19.02 10.13
CA GLU A 72 -6.21 19.61 11.22
C GLU A 72 -7.55 18.90 11.49
N ASP A 73 -8.31 18.59 10.43
CA ASP A 73 -9.59 17.91 10.53
C ASP A 73 -9.45 16.47 11.06
N GLN A 74 -8.49 15.69 10.55
CA GLN A 74 -8.32 14.30 10.96
C GLN A 74 -7.59 14.18 12.30
N ALA A 75 -6.66 15.08 12.62
CA ALA A 75 -6.05 15.14 13.95
C ALA A 75 -7.08 15.51 15.03
N LYS A 76 -8.03 16.39 14.73
CA LYS A 76 -9.15 16.70 15.65
C LYS A 76 -10.00 15.48 16.02
N LYS A 77 -10.17 14.53 15.10
CA LYS A 77 -10.88 13.26 15.36
C LYS A 77 -9.99 12.22 16.05
N TYR A 78 -8.75 12.06 15.56
CA TYR A 78 -7.96 10.85 15.79
C TYR A 78 -6.64 11.04 16.55
N HIS A 79 -6.17 12.28 16.79
CA HIS A 79 -4.88 12.52 17.46
C HIS A 79 -4.87 12.00 18.90
N PRO A 80 -3.76 11.39 19.38
CA PRO A 80 -3.71 10.80 20.73
C PRO A 80 -3.75 11.85 21.85
N GLU A 81 -3.19 13.04 21.63
CA GLU A 81 -3.25 14.15 22.57
C GLU A 81 -4.34 15.15 22.12
N GLN A 82 -5.46 15.23 22.83
CA GLN A 82 -6.44 16.29 22.60
C GLN A 82 -6.02 17.58 23.35
N PRO A 83 -6.03 18.77 22.70
CA PRO A 83 -5.77 20.03 23.37
C PRO A 83 -6.72 20.25 24.54
N LYS A 84 -6.19 20.38 25.75
CA LYS A 84 -7.00 20.69 26.93
C LYS A 84 -7.52 22.13 26.78
N VAL A 85 -8.85 22.23 26.62
CA VAL A 85 -9.76 23.39 26.40
C VAL A 85 -9.36 24.83 26.79
N LEU A 86 -8.33 25.05 27.61
CA LEU A 86 -7.89 26.39 28.01
C LEU A 86 -6.84 27.03 27.08
N PHE A 87 -6.21 26.25 26.20
CA PHE A 87 -5.28 26.76 25.18
C PHE A 87 -5.48 26.03 23.86
N TRP A 88 -5.90 26.76 22.82
CA TRP A 88 -5.75 26.28 21.44
C TRP A 88 -4.25 26.07 21.17
N ARG A 89 -3.90 24.82 20.90
CA ARG A 89 -2.57 24.42 20.43
C ARG A 89 -2.78 23.56 19.17
N PRO A 90 -1.97 23.75 18.12
CA PRO A 90 -2.03 22.88 16.95
C PRO A 90 -1.69 21.44 17.34
N TYR A 91 -2.19 20.48 16.58
CA TYR A 91 -1.89 19.06 16.78
C TYR A 91 -0.46 18.75 16.33
N ARG A 92 0.27 17.98 17.14
CA ARG A 92 1.66 17.61 16.89
C ARG A 92 1.76 16.74 15.65
N PHE A 93 2.68 17.06 14.76
CA PHE A 93 2.89 16.34 13.50
C PHE A 93 4.11 15.41 13.55
N ASP A 94 4.50 14.94 14.74
CA ASP A 94 5.59 13.98 14.91
C ASP A 94 5.27 12.59 14.30
N PRO A 95 6.29 11.74 14.04
CA PRO A 95 6.09 10.46 13.37
C PRO A 95 5.03 9.55 14.01
N THR A 96 4.94 9.57 15.34
CA THR A 96 3.95 8.78 16.09
C THR A 96 2.55 9.33 15.86
N SER A 97 2.38 10.65 15.93
CA SER A 97 1.10 11.29 15.63
C SER A 97 0.64 11.07 14.19
N GLN A 98 1.54 11.14 13.21
CA GLN A 98 1.23 10.83 11.80
C GLN A 98 0.72 9.39 11.65
N ASP A 99 1.46 8.39 12.16
CA ASP A 99 1.05 6.98 12.13
C ASP A 99 -0.31 6.78 12.84
N VAL A 100 -0.50 7.32 14.04
CA VAL A 100 -1.72 7.10 14.85
C VAL A 100 -2.95 7.73 14.22
N VAL A 101 -2.84 8.94 13.65
CA VAL A 101 -3.97 9.60 12.98
C VAL A 101 -4.38 8.80 11.74
N VAL A 102 -3.43 8.41 10.87
CA VAL A 102 -3.74 7.63 9.66
C VAL A 102 -4.28 6.24 10.01
N HIS A 103 -3.67 5.53 10.96
CA HIS A 103 -4.14 4.20 11.35
C HIS A 103 -5.59 4.24 11.83
N ARG A 104 -5.94 5.19 12.72
CA ARG A 104 -7.29 5.35 13.25
C ARG A 104 -8.28 5.82 12.18
N TRP A 105 -7.86 6.69 11.26
CA TRP A 105 -8.68 7.17 10.16
C TRP A 105 -9.01 6.04 9.18
N LEU A 106 -8.03 5.26 8.74
CA LEU A 106 -8.22 4.08 7.89
C LEU A 106 -8.99 2.94 8.60
N SER A 107 -8.91 2.86 9.93
CA SER A 107 -9.65 1.88 10.73
C SER A 107 -11.07 2.30 11.10
N ASN A 108 -11.60 3.42 10.58
CA ASN A 108 -12.96 3.89 10.90
C ASN A 108 -13.93 3.68 9.71
N PRO A 109 -14.84 2.68 9.76
CA PRO A 109 -15.79 2.42 8.68
C PRO A 109 -16.77 3.57 8.42
N ASP A 110 -17.07 4.40 9.44
CA ASP A 110 -18.00 5.53 9.29
C ASP A 110 -17.46 6.63 8.37
N GLU A 111 -16.13 6.69 8.17
CA GLU A 111 -15.51 7.66 7.27
C GLU A 111 -15.47 7.16 5.81
N TRP A 112 -15.18 5.87 5.61
CA TRP A 112 -15.02 5.28 4.27
C TRP A 112 -16.29 4.64 3.72
N GLY A 113 -17.35 4.53 4.53
CA GLY A 113 -18.58 3.80 4.21
C GLY A 113 -18.43 2.26 4.21
N VAL A 114 -17.23 1.75 4.46
CA VAL A 114 -16.85 0.33 4.46
C VAL A 114 -15.75 0.05 5.48
N ASP A 115 -15.68 -1.19 5.97
CA ASP A 115 -14.53 -1.66 6.75
C ASP A 115 -13.38 -2.05 5.82
N LEU A 116 -12.42 -1.13 5.61
CA LEU A 116 -11.22 -1.38 4.81
C LEU A 116 -10.43 -2.59 5.29
N ALA A 117 -10.35 -2.82 6.61
CA ALA A 117 -9.62 -3.95 7.18
C ALA A 117 -10.31 -5.29 6.88
N ALA A 118 -11.64 -5.31 6.69
CA ALA A 118 -12.38 -6.47 6.22
C ALA A 118 -12.20 -6.70 4.72
N LEU A 119 -12.16 -5.66 3.89
CA LEU A 119 -11.90 -5.77 2.44
C LEU A 119 -10.48 -6.32 2.17
N LEU A 120 -9.47 -5.76 2.85
CA LEU A 120 -8.08 -6.22 2.75
C LEU A 120 -7.91 -7.69 3.16
N ARG A 121 -8.64 -8.17 4.17
CA ARG A 121 -8.66 -9.60 4.58
C ARG A 121 -9.28 -10.52 3.52
N GLN A 122 -10.17 -9.99 2.69
CA GLN A 122 -10.78 -10.69 1.55
C GLN A 122 -9.92 -10.61 0.28
N GLY A 123 -8.75 -9.97 0.34
CA GLY A 123 -7.87 -9.76 -0.81
C GLY A 123 -8.36 -8.70 -1.79
N GLN A 124 -9.35 -7.86 -1.42
CA GLN A 124 -9.93 -6.81 -2.26
C GLN A 124 -9.06 -5.54 -2.20
N VAL A 125 -7.78 -5.68 -2.55
CA VAL A 125 -6.76 -4.62 -2.41
C VAL A 125 -7.00 -3.49 -3.39
N GLU A 126 -7.32 -3.82 -4.64
CA GLU A 126 -7.60 -2.87 -5.73
C GLU A 126 -8.79 -1.99 -5.39
N GLN A 127 -9.87 -2.58 -4.86
CA GLN A 127 -11.06 -1.84 -4.40
C GLN A 127 -10.72 -0.89 -3.25
N VAL A 128 -9.84 -1.29 -2.32
CA VAL A 128 -9.38 -0.41 -1.24
C VAL A 128 -8.53 0.74 -1.80
N LEU A 129 -7.64 0.49 -2.75
CA LEU A 129 -6.85 1.55 -3.40
C LEU A 129 -7.73 2.53 -4.18
N GLU A 130 -8.74 2.03 -4.89
CA GLU A 130 -9.74 2.86 -5.59
C GLU A 130 -10.51 3.76 -4.62
N ILE A 131 -11.03 3.22 -3.51
CA ILE A 131 -11.74 4.00 -2.46
C ILE A 131 -10.85 5.10 -1.86
N LEU A 132 -9.55 4.86 -1.72
CA LEU A 132 -8.60 5.79 -1.12
C LEU A 132 -8.05 6.83 -2.13
N SER A 133 -8.13 6.56 -3.43
CA SER A 133 -7.58 7.43 -4.49
C SER A 133 -8.03 8.91 -4.47
N PRO A 134 -9.25 9.29 -4.02
CA PRO A 134 -9.62 10.71 -3.93
C PRO A 134 -8.90 11.45 -2.80
N THR A 135 -8.38 10.71 -1.81
CA THR A 135 -7.60 11.25 -0.68
C THR A 135 -6.11 11.24 -0.99
N TRP A 136 -5.62 10.15 -1.58
CA TRP A 136 -4.23 9.94 -1.96
C TRP A 136 -4.14 9.71 -3.46
N THR A 137 -4.04 10.80 -4.23
CA THR A 137 -4.04 10.76 -5.70
C THR A 137 -2.86 9.95 -6.27
N SER A 138 -1.77 9.80 -5.52
CA SER A 138 -0.63 8.96 -5.92
C SER A 138 -0.96 7.47 -6.02
N LEU A 139 -2.10 7.02 -5.47
CA LEU A 139 -2.58 5.64 -5.58
C LEU A 139 -3.13 5.31 -6.98
N GLY A 140 -3.32 6.31 -7.84
CA GLY A 140 -3.85 6.15 -9.20
C GLY A 140 -5.33 6.50 -9.27
N TYR A 141 -6.04 5.94 -10.26
CA TYR A 141 -7.49 6.10 -10.51
C TYR A 141 -8.00 7.54 -10.77
N GLY A 142 -7.18 8.57 -10.56
CA GLY A 142 -7.40 9.96 -11.00
C GLY A 142 -6.61 10.34 -12.27
N ILE A 143 -6.63 11.63 -12.62
CA ILE A 143 -5.97 12.20 -13.81
C ILE A 143 -4.44 12.19 -13.77
N GLU A 144 -3.83 11.84 -12.64
CA GLU A 144 -2.37 11.67 -12.50
C GLU A 144 -2.05 10.19 -12.27
N THR A 145 -1.81 9.45 -13.36
CA THR A 145 -1.43 8.04 -13.28
C THR A 145 0.02 7.93 -12.81
N ASN A 146 0.24 7.59 -11.54
CA ASN A 146 1.57 7.36 -11.01
C ASN A 146 2.17 6.08 -11.61
N SER A 147 3.43 6.13 -12.04
CA SER A 147 4.21 4.96 -12.49
C SER A 147 4.22 3.79 -11.50
N MET A 148 3.97 4.06 -10.21
CA MET A 148 3.87 3.05 -9.15
C MET A 148 2.49 2.41 -9.03
N SER A 149 1.40 3.02 -9.52
CA SER A 149 0.02 2.58 -9.24
C SER A 149 -0.25 1.12 -9.62
N ALA A 150 0.32 0.67 -10.74
CA ALA A 150 0.20 -0.69 -11.24
C ALA A 150 0.92 -1.76 -10.39
N TYR A 151 1.77 -1.35 -9.44
CA TYR A 151 2.54 -2.23 -8.55
C TYR A 151 2.10 -2.15 -7.08
N LEU A 152 1.09 -1.33 -6.76
CA LEU A 152 0.63 -1.14 -5.38
C LEU A 152 -0.01 -2.39 -4.77
N PRO A 153 -0.74 -3.26 -5.50
CA PRO A 153 -1.20 -4.54 -4.97
C PRO A 153 -0.05 -5.48 -4.56
N GLU A 154 1.00 -5.58 -5.37
CA GLU A 154 2.19 -6.38 -5.08
C GLU A 154 2.99 -5.82 -3.90
N ILE A 155 3.20 -4.50 -3.88
CA ILE A 155 3.81 -3.81 -2.74
C ILE A 155 3.01 -4.06 -1.47
N TYR A 156 1.67 -3.95 -1.52
CA TYR A 156 0.81 -4.24 -0.38
C TYR A 156 0.97 -5.68 0.12
N ALA A 157 1.01 -6.67 -0.79
CA ALA A 157 1.21 -8.07 -0.41
C ALA A 157 2.56 -8.28 0.30
N GLU A 158 3.65 -7.68 -0.21
CA GLU A 158 4.97 -7.73 0.43
C GLU A 158 4.99 -7.02 1.79
N MET A 159 4.35 -5.85 1.91
CA MET A 159 4.21 -5.16 3.20
C MET A 159 3.42 -6.03 4.20
N LEU A 160 2.36 -6.71 3.76
CA LEU A 160 1.53 -7.56 4.60
C LEU A 160 2.28 -8.79 5.10
N ASP A 161 3.05 -9.46 4.24
CA ASP A 161 3.88 -10.60 4.64
C ASP A 161 4.88 -10.20 5.74
N GLU A 162 5.50 -9.03 5.63
CA GLU A 162 6.36 -8.49 6.69
C GLU A 162 5.59 -8.16 7.97
N GLU A 163 4.44 -7.48 7.88
CA GLU A 163 3.63 -7.15 9.07
C GLU A 163 3.07 -8.38 9.79
N ILE A 164 2.79 -9.48 9.06
CA ILE A 164 2.38 -10.77 9.62
C ILE A 164 3.59 -11.54 10.18
N ALA A 165 4.76 -11.46 9.54
CA ALA A 165 6.00 -12.06 10.05
C ALA A 165 6.40 -11.47 11.40
N LEU A 166 6.23 -10.16 11.60
CA LEU A 166 6.46 -9.47 12.88
C LEU A 166 5.50 -9.91 14.01
N LEU A 167 4.33 -10.48 13.68
CA LEU A 167 3.38 -11.02 14.66
C LEU A 167 3.68 -12.46 15.05
N ARG A 168 4.52 -13.18 14.29
CA ARG A 168 5.00 -14.49 14.71
C ARG A 168 6.12 -14.28 15.74
N PRO A 169 6.06 -14.89 16.94
CA PRO A 169 7.24 -14.95 17.78
C PRO A 169 8.34 -15.64 16.96
N ALA A 170 9.57 -15.11 17.01
CA ALA A 170 10.71 -15.70 16.32
C ALA A 170 10.76 -17.20 16.66
N ALA A 171 10.67 -18.05 15.63
CA ALA A 171 10.61 -19.48 15.81
C ALA A 171 11.82 -19.93 16.64
N ASP A 172 11.57 -20.47 17.82
CA ASP A 172 12.61 -20.78 18.80
C ASP A 172 13.64 -21.73 18.15
N PRO A 173 14.89 -21.30 17.93
CA PRO A 173 15.89 -22.13 17.27
C PRO A 173 16.30 -23.34 18.14
N THR A 174 15.83 -23.42 19.39
CA THR A 174 16.01 -24.55 20.30
C THR A 174 14.78 -25.47 20.39
N ALA A 175 13.72 -25.24 19.59
CA ALA A 175 12.60 -26.15 19.45
C ALA A 175 13.01 -27.45 18.70
N VAL A 176 13.71 -28.33 19.41
CA VAL A 176 14.04 -29.68 18.97
C VAL A 176 12.74 -30.42 18.65
N GLN A 177 12.56 -30.76 17.38
CA GLN A 177 11.45 -31.60 16.94
C GLN A 177 11.48 -32.91 17.75
N PRO A 178 10.36 -33.36 18.34
CA PRO A 178 10.33 -34.66 18.98
C PRO A 178 10.66 -35.72 17.94
N ALA A 179 11.76 -36.44 18.15
CA ALA A 179 12.25 -37.41 17.20
C ALA A 179 11.14 -38.45 16.90
N MET A 180 10.86 -38.66 15.61
CA MET A 180 10.01 -39.74 15.12
C MET A 180 10.70 -41.09 15.39
N VAL A 181 10.64 -41.56 16.63
CA VAL A 181 11.17 -42.86 17.05
C VAL A 181 10.11 -43.91 16.78
N GLY A 182 10.35 -44.74 15.75
CA GLY A 182 9.72 -46.04 15.62
C GLY A 182 8.48 -46.10 14.72
N GLN A 183 8.69 -46.04 13.41
CA GLN A 183 7.93 -46.89 12.49
C GLN A 183 8.90 -47.83 11.76
N PRO A 184 8.68 -49.16 11.80
CA PRO A 184 9.52 -50.10 11.07
C PRO A 184 9.23 -50.01 9.56
N LEU A 185 10.28 -50.13 8.76
CA LEU A 185 10.18 -50.28 7.30
C LEU A 185 9.47 -51.61 6.97
N THR A 186 8.19 -51.54 6.59
CA THR A 186 7.51 -52.64 5.91
C THR A 186 7.54 -52.40 4.41
N THR A 187 8.46 -53.08 3.73
CA THR A 187 8.39 -53.30 2.29
C THR A 187 7.16 -54.13 1.95
N GLN A 188 6.30 -53.62 1.05
CA GLN A 188 5.41 -54.48 0.28
C GLN A 188 5.29 -53.93 -1.15
N ALA A 189 5.96 -54.60 -2.07
CA ALA A 189 5.63 -54.56 -3.49
C ALA A 189 4.63 -55.71 -3.77
N GLU A 190 4.06 -55.71 -4.98
CA GLU A 190 3.08 -56.68 -5.49
C GLU A 190 1.66 -56.52 -4.90
N ALA A 191 0.56 -56.59 -5.66
CA ALA A 191 0.34 -56.61 -7.12
C ALA A 191 -1.18 -56.40 -7.41
N TRP A 192 -1.61 -56.61 -8.67
CA TRP A 192 -2.99 -56.71 -9.19
C TRP A 192 -3.72 -55.35 -9.34
N ASP A 193 -3.95 -54.75 -10.52
CA ASP A 193 -4.32 -55.19 -11.90
C ASP A 193 -5.85 -55.22 -12.15
N SER A 194 -6.29 -54.74 -13.33
CA SER A 194 -7.68 -54.58 -13.83
C SER A 194 -8.58 -53.56 -13.07
N ALA A 195 -9.63 -52.90 -13.60
CA ALA A 195 -10.11 -52.48 -14.94
C ALA A 195 -11.32 -51.51 -14.70
N GLY A 196 -11.87 -50.67 -15.59
CA GLY A 196 -11.67 -50.32 -17.03
C GLY A 196 -12.41 -48.98 -17.34
N VAL A 197 -12.14 -48.31 -18.47
CA VAL A 197 -12.98 -48.29 -19.72
C VAL A 197 -14.31 -47.50 -19.65
N SER A 198 -14.43 -46.47 -20.50
CA SER A 198 -15.65 -45.77 -20.99
C SER A 198 -16.51 -45.00 -19.96
N ASP A 199 -17.31 -43.98 -20.31
CA ASP A 199 -17.68 -43.45 -21.64
C ASP A 199 -17.98 -41.94 -21.60
N SER A 200 -18.00 -41.29 -22.77
CA SER A 200 -18.72 -40.01 -22.97
C SER A 200 -20.16 -40.28 -23.41
N PRO A 201 -21.08 -39.30 -23.33
CA PRO A 201 -21.59 -38.78 -24.59
C PRO A 201 -21.95 -37.28 -24.60
N GLU A 202 -22.38 -36.83 -25.78
CA GLU A 202 -22.55 -35.45 -26.23
C GLU A 202 -23.90 -34.81 -25.90
N GLY A 203 -23.97 -33.48 -26.13
CA GLY A 203 -25.16 -32.75 -26.58
C GLY A 203 -25.80 -31.79 -25.57
N SER A 204 -26.52 -30.73 -25.97
CA SER A 204 -26.59 -29.97 -27.25
C SER A 204 -27.73 -28.94 -27.10
N SER A 205 -27.63 -27.77 -27.76
CA SER A 205 -28.74 -26.81 -28.01
C SER A 205 -29.28 -26.05 -26.77
N GLU A 206 -29.91 -24.86 -26.84
CA GLU A 206 -30.10 -23.88 -27.93
C GLU A 206 -30.56 -22.50 -27.38
N ASN A 207 -30.29 -21.43 -28.14
CA ASN A 207 -31.03 -20.15 -28.31
C ASN A 207 -31.37 -19.21 -27.12
N GLY A 208 -31.24 -17.90 -27.39
CA GLY A 208 -31.73 -16.80 -26.55
C GLY A 208 -31.23 -15.42 -27.02
N ASP A 209 -31.90 -14.82 -28.01
CA ASP A 209 -31.61 -13.47 -28.51
C ASP A 209 -31.90 -12.36 -27.49
N SER A 210 -31.16 -11.23 -27.55
CA SER A 210 -31.73 -9.87 -27.63
C SER A 210 -30.66 -8.75 -27.65
N GLU A 211 -30.52 -8.12 -28.81
CA GLU A 211 -30.59 -6.66 -29.05
C GLU A 211 -29.81 -5.61 -28.21
N ASN A 212 -29.04 -4.82 -28.99
CA ASN A 212 -28.94 -3.35 -29.02
C ASN A 212 -28.08 -2.60 -27.97
N GLY A 213 -27.13 -1.83 -28.49
CA GLY A 213 -26.28 -0.88 -27.75
C GLY A 213 -25.24 -0.23 -28.67
N GLU A 214 -25.65 0.78 -29.43
CA GLU A 214 -24.76 1.54 -30.32
C GLU A 214 -23.60 2.20 -29.56
N ALA A 215 -22.37 2.05 -30.07
CA ALA A 215 -21.24 2.90 -29.73
C ALA A 215 -20.65 3.47 -31.04
N ILE A 216 -20.66 4.79 -31.13
CA ILE A 216 -20.26 5.54 -32.32
C ILE A 216 -18.74 5.44 -32.52
N ALA A 217 -18.32 5.14 -33.75
CA ALA A 217 -16.95 5.36 -34.18
C ALA A 217 -16.81 6.78 -34.75
N ASP A 218 -15.74 7.48 -34.38
CA ASP A 218 -15.13 8.47 -35.26
C ASP A 218 -13.59 8.39 -35.17
N GLN A 219 -12.94 8.78 -36.26
CA GLN A 219 -11.51 8.71 -36.51
C GLN A 219 -10.88 10.07 -36.10
N GLY A 220 -9.58 10.29 -35.94
CA GLY A 220 -8.37 9.65 -36.44
C GLY A 220 -7.34 10.76 -36.69
N GLU A 221 -6.06 10.40 -36.91
CA GLU A 221 -4.96 11.33 -37.23
C GLU A 221 -4.53 12.26 -36.06
N ASP A 222 -3.27 12.70 -35.91
CA ASP A 222 -2.05 12.51 -36.72
C ASP A 222 -0.83 12.32 -35.79
N GLY A 223 0.24 11.69 -36.28
CA GLY A 223 1.42 11.32 -35.50
C GLY A 223 2.51 12.38 -35.49
N THR A 224 3.01 12.73 -34.29
CA THR A 224 4.39 13.18 -34.11
C THR A 224 4.96 12.60 -32.82
N ALA A 225 5.88 11.66 -32.94
CA ALA A 225 6.71 11.24 -31.81
C ALA A 225 7.67 12.38 -31.46
N MET A 226 7.40 13.12 -30.39
CA MET A 226 8.41 13.96 -29.75
C MET A 226 9.32 13.08 -28.91
N ASP A 227 10.63 13.28 -29.05
CA ASP A 227 11.66 12.58 -28.29
C ASP A 227 11.44 12.75 -26.77
N ASP A 228 11.45 11.64 -26.05
CA ASP A 228 11.43 11.59 -24.58
C ASP A 228 12.72 12.21 -24.01
N PRO A 229 12.66 13.36 -23.32
CA PRO A 229 13.84 14.01 -22.74
C PRO A 229 14.22 13.42 -21.37
N TYR A 230 13.44 12.47 -20.83
CA TYR A 230 13.65 11.84 -19.52
C TYR A 230 13.58 10.32 -19.64
N GLY A 231 14.53 9.75 -20.39
CA GLY A 231 14.70 8.30 -20.55
C GLY A 231 14.79 7.56 -19.21
N HIS A 232 13.64 7.17 -18.68
CA HIS A 232 13.52 6.47 -17.42
C HIS A 232 13.72 4.98 -17.63
N SER A 233 14.97 4.58 -17.38
CA SER A 233 15.45 3.20 -17.38
C SER A 233 14.61 2.28 -16.45
N PRO A 234 14.68 0.94 -16.63
CA PRO A 234 13.96 -0.06 -15.83
C PRO A 234 14.48 -0.22 -14.39
N THR A 235 14.78 0.89 -13.70
CA THR A 235 15.56 0.95 -12.45
C THR A 235 14.71 1.07 -11.18
N LEU A 236 13.38 1.14 -11.25
CA LEU A 236 12.54 1.34 -10.04
C LEU A 236 12.47 0.09 -9.15
N LEU A 237 12.27 -1.11 -9.72
CA LEU A 237 12.38 -2.38 -8.97
C LEU A 237 13.79 -2.60 -8.41
N ALA A 238 14.82 -2.15 -9.13
CA ALA A 238 16.21 -2.20 -8.67
C ALA A 238 16.46 -1.25 -7.48
N GLY A 239 15.99 0.00 -7.54
CA GLY A 239 16.09 0.95 -6.44
C GLY A 239 15.34 0.48 -5.19
N TRP A 240 14.20 -0.19 -5.36
CA TRP A 240 13.45 -0.78 -4.26
C TRP A 240 14.21 -1.95 -3.61
N ALA A 241 14.79 -2.84 -4.41
CA ALA A 241 15.66 -3.93 -3.92
C ALA A 241 16.96 -3.42 -3.26
N GLU A 242 17.58 -2.36 -3.78
CA GLU A 242 18.77 -1.74 -3.20
C GLU A 242 18.48 -1.05 -1.85
N ILE A 243 17.32 -0.41 -1.70
CA ILE A 243 16.88 0.17 -0.43
C ILE A 243 16.57 -0.95 0.59
N LYS A 244 15.94 -2.05 0.17
CA LYS A 244 15.73 -3.24 1.03
C LYS A 244 17.05 -3.86 1.49
N ALA A 245 18.02 -4.01 0.60
CA ALA A 245 19.37 -4.47 0.95
C ALA A 245 20.11 -3.51 1.90
N GLY A 246 19.85 -2.20 1.78
CA GLY A 246 20.38 -1.18 2.68
C GLY A 246 19.81 -1.25 4.10
N SER A 247 18.49 -1.42 4.23
CA SER A 247 17.80 -1.46 5.54
C SER A 247 18.09 -2.75 6.32
N GLU A 248 18.09 -3.92 5.68
CA GLU A 248 18.47 -5.19 6.32
C GLU A 248 19.90 -5.17 6.87
N LYS A 249 20.83 -4.54 6.14
CA LYS A 249 22.23 -4.43 6.55
C LYS A 249 22.41 -3.53 7.76
N LEU A 250 21.55 -2.52 7.90
CA LEU A 250 21.53 -1.60 9.05
C LEU A 250 20.91 -2.26 10.29
N LEU A 251 19.84 -3.05 10.11
CA LEU A 251 19.22 -3.85 11.18
C LEU A 251 20.15 -4.96 11.71
N ARG A 252 20.82 -5.70 10.83
CA ARG A 252 21.83 -6.71 11.22
C ARG A 252 23.05 -6.08 11.91
N GLY A 253 23.39 -4.83 11.59
CA GLY A 253 24.47 -4.09 12.24
C GLY A 253 24.15 -3.62 13.67
N LEU A 254 22.85 -3.49 14.01
CA LEU A 254 22.36 -3.09 15.34
C LEU A 254 22.09 -4.27 16.28
N LEU A 255 21.81 -5.45 15.74
CA LEU A 255 21.60 -6.69 16.50
C LEU A 255 22.88 -7.55 16.67
N GLY A 256 24.03 -7.01 16.28
CA GLY A 256 25.33 -7.70 16.24
C GLY A 256 26.41 -7.13 17.16
N ARG A 257 26.04 -6.46 18.27
CA ARG A 257 26.96 -5.99 19.33
C ARG A 257 26.37 -6.21 20.71
#